data_AF-A0A162CZM6-F1
#
_entry.id   AF-A0A162CZM6-F1
#
_cell.length_a   1.000
_cell.length_b   1.000
_cell.length_c   1.000
_cell.angle_alpha   90.00
_cell.angle_beta   90.00
_cell.angle_gamma   90.00
#
_symmetry.space_group_name_H-M   'P 1'
#
loop_
_entity.id
_entity.type
_entity.pdbx_description
1 polymer ?
#
loop_
_entity_poly.entity_id
_entity_poly.type
_entity_poly.pdbx_seq_one_letter_code
_entity_poly.pdbx_strand_id
1 'polypeptide(L)'
;PIVERPCDPPPCGPHSTCRPVGNAPVCACQPGYLGIPPECRPECVSSSECAPSKACVNLKCQDPCPGTCGRDAKCQVVNHNPICVCPSGWTGDPLTGCHIIPTPAPNTVAEVGTLPPLPPNPCTPSPCGPNSQCQVVAGQAQCGCVPGMIGSVPNCRPECILSSDCPSNKACVNQKCIDPCPGTCAANADCRVVNHSPMCTCATGYTGDSFKDCRPIALAGK
;
A
#
# COMPACT_ATOMS: atom_id res chain seq x y z
N PRO A 1 -17.04 55.36 -19.55
CA PRO A 1 -16.08 54.46 -20.21
C PRO A 1 -15.72 53.29 -19.29
N ILE A 2 -16.07 52.06 -19.69
CA ILE A 2 -15.63 50.84 -19.00
C ILE A 2 -14.11 50.74 -19.20
N VAL A 3 -13.36 50.77 -18.09
CA VAL A 3 -11.91 50.57 -18.12
C VAL A 3 -11.68 49.06 -18.23
N GLU A 4 -11.58 48.55 -19.45
CA GLU A 4 -11.17 47.15 -19.67
C GLU A 4 -9.74 46.99 -19.18
N ARG A 5 -9.56 46.15 -18.15
CA ARG A 5 -8.26 45.80 -17.61
C ARG A 5 -7.79 44.56 -18.37
N PRO A 6 -6.70 44.62 -19.15
CA PRO A 6 -6.33 43.53 -20.08
C PRO A 6 -6.13 42.15 -19.44
N CYS A 7 -5.82 42.09 -18.14
CA CYS A 7 -5.60 40.86 -17.38
C CYS A 7 -6.74 40.51 -16.41
N ASP A 8 -7.90 41.13 -16.53
CA ASP A 8 -9.04 40.95 -15.62
C ASP A 8 -10.36 40.92 -16.41
N PRO A 9 -10.98 39.74 -16.60
CA PRO A 9 -10.59 38.43 -16.06
C PRO A 9 -9.31 37.87 -16.73
N PRO A 10 -8.58 36.94 -16.07
CA PRO A 10 -7.30 36.45 -16.56
C PRO A 10 -7.45 35.64 -17.87
N PRO A 11 -6.89 36.11 -19.01
CA PRO A 11 -7.09 35.46 -20.31
C PRO A 11 -6.06 34.36 -20.62
N CYS A 12 -5.01 34.23 -19.81
CA CYS A 12 -3.79 33.47 -20.16
C CYS A 12 -3.82 31.97 -19.82
N GLY A 13 -4.92 31.45 -19.27
CA GLY A 13 -5.01 30.05 -18.85
C GLY A 13 -4.20 29.73 -17.57
N PRO A 14 -4.27 28.47 -17.10
CA PRO A 14 -3.58 28.02 -15.88
C PRO A 14 -2.06 28.06 -16.05
N HIS A 15 -1.35 28.13 -14.91
CA HIS A 15 0.12 28.12 -14.85
C HIS A 15 0.83 29.17 -15.72
N SER A 16 0.12 30.26 -16.01
CA SER A 16 0.59 31.37 -16.83
C SER A 16 0.56 32.67 -16.04
N THR A 17 1.39 33.62 -16.45
CA THR A 17 1.44 34.99 -15.95
C THR A 17 0.90 35.93 -17.02
N CYS A 18 0.10 36.92 -16.61
CA CYS A 18 -0.41 37.97 -17.50
C CYS A 18 0.26 39.30 -17.14
N ARG A 19 0.84 39.97 -18.14
CA ARG A 19 1.35 41.34 -18.02
C ARG A 19 0.70 42.24 -19.08
N PRO A 20 0.13 43.39 -18.72
CA PRO A 20 -0.40 44.33 -19.71
C PRO A 20 0.76 45.00 -20.47
N VAL A 21 0.66 45.04 -21.80
CA VAL A 21 1.57 45.80 -22.67
C VAL A 21 0.70 46.67 -23.58
N GLY A 22 0.65 47.97 -23.29
CA GLY A 22 -0.34 48.87 -23.89
C GLY A 22 -1.76 48.49 -23.45
N ASN A 23 -2.67 48.30 -24.40
CA ASN A 23 -4.06 47.90 -24.15
C ASN A 23 -4.30 46.40 -24.35
N ALA A 24 -3.24 45.58 -24.45
CA ALA A 24 -3.32 44.14 -24.71
C ALA A 24 -2.68 43.30 -23.59
N PRO A 25 -3.21 42.10 -23.31
CA PRO A 25 -2.56 41.14 -22.43
C PRO A 25 -1.41 40.42 -23.13
N VAL A 26 -0.27 40.30 -22.46
CA VAL A 26 0.83 39.42 -22.87
C VAL A 26 0.97 38.29 -21.86
N CYS A 27 0.91 37.06 -22.36
CA CYS A 27 0.95 35.85 -21.55
C CYS A 27 2.32 35.18 -21.64
N ALA A 28 2.81 34.64 -20.53
CA ALA A 28 3.99 33.77 -20.49
C ALA A 28 3.81 32.68 -19.44
N CYS A 29 4.35 31.48 -19.66
CA CYS A 29 4.31 30.42 -18.64
C CYS A 29 5.05 30.84 -17.37
N GLN A 30 4.54 30.39 -16.21
CA GLN A 30 5.21 30.57 -14.93
C GLN A 30 6.58 29.85 -14.94
N PRO A 31 7.57 30.31 -14.12
CA PRO A 31 8.86 29.63 -14.02
C PRO A 31 8.72 28.14 -13.69
N GLY A 32 9.33 27.28 -14.50
CA GLY A 32 9.26 25.83 -14.36
C GLY A 32 8.13 25.15 -15.13
N TYR A 33 7.26 25.90 -15.80
CA TYR A 33 6.27 25.38 -16.75
C TYR A 33 6.77 25.56 -18.19
N LEU A 34 6.49 24.57 -19.03
CA LEU A 34 6.88 24.47 -20.43
C LEU A 34 5.68 24.69 -21.34
N GLY A 35 5.94 25.18 -22.55
CA GLY A 35 4.91 25.41 -23.56
C GLY A 35 4.66 26.89 -23.83
N ILE A 36 3.48 27.18 -24.39
CA ILE A 36 3.04 28.53 -24.75
C ILE A 36 1.62 28.68 -24.19
N PRO A 37 1.30 29.76 -23.46
CA PRO A 37 -0.05 29.98 -22.94
C PRO A 37 -1.13 29.91 -24.03
N PRO A 38 -2.33 29.37 -23.74
CA PRO A 38 -2.78 28.88 -22.42
C PRO A 38 -2.31 27.46 -22.07
N GLU A 39 -1.60 26.79 -22.97
CA GLU A 39 -1.15 25.40 -22.84
C GLU A 39 0.20 25.29 -22.10
N CYS A 40 0.30 25.95 -20.94
CA CYS A 40 1.44 25.80 -20.06
C CYS A 40 1.29 24.53 -19.21
N ARG A 41 2.28 23.65 -19.30
CA ARG A 41 2.29 22.36 -18.59
C ARG A 41 3.56 22.18 -17.77
N PRO A 42 3.53 21.41 -16.68
CA PRO A 42 4.75 21.06 -15.96
C PRO A 42 5.69 20.19 -16.83
N GLU A 43 6.91 19.96 -16.35
CA GLU A 43 7.87 19.07 -17.02
C GLU A 43 7.31 17.64 -17.15
N CYS A 44 6.60 17.17 -16.11
CA CYS A 44 5.91 15.89 -16.11
C CYS A 44 4.66 15.95 -15.22
N VAL A 45 3.67 15.10 -15.53
CA VAL A 45 2.58 14.73 -14.61
C VAL A 45 2.61 13.23 -14.28
N SER A 46 3.33 12.44 -15.08
CA SER A 46 3.59 11.03 -14.86
C SER A 46 5.07 10.71 -15.02
N SER A 47 5.57 9.74 -14.25
CA SER A 47 6.96 9.26 -14.39
C SER A 47 7.27 8.72 -15.79
N SER A 48 6.28 8.23 -16.52
CA SER A 48 6.43 7.77 -17.91
C SER A 48 6.85 8.86 -18.89
N GLU A 49 6.72 10.14 -18.52
CA GLU A 49 7.22 11.28 -19.31
C GLU A 49 8.70 11.58 -19.04
N CYS A 50 9.29 10.96 -18.02
CA CYS A 50 10.68 11.10 -17.65
C CYS A 50 11.55 10.01 -18.29
N ALA A 51 12.87 10.24 -18.32
CA ALA A 51 13.82 9.19 -18.65
C ALA A 51 13.69 7.99 -17.67
N PRO A 52 14.03 6.75 -18.06
CA PRO A 52 13.90 5.57 -17.21
C PRO A 52 14.64 5.65 -15.87
N SER A 53 15.70 6.48 -15.80
CA SER A 53 16.50 6.76 -14.60
C SER A 53 15.95 7.87 -13.70
N LYS A 54 14.78 8.44 -14.02
CA LYS A 54 14.17 9.56 -13.30
C LYS A 54 12.70 9.27 -13.01
N ALA A 55 12.13 9.93 -12.00
CA ALA A 55 10.71 9.86 -11.67
C ALA A 55 10.09 11.25 -11.70
N CYS A 56 8.77 11.33 -11.87
CA CYS A 56 8.06 12.58 -11.74
C CYS A 56 7.85 12.91 -10.26
N VAL A 57 8.68 13.81 -9.73
CA VAL A 57 8.66 14.24 -8.33
C VAL A 57 8.42 15.74 -8.29
N ASN A 58 7.31 16.16 -7.68
CA ASN A 58 6.89 17.56 -7.60
C ASN A 58 6.88 18.24 -8.99
N LEU A 59 6.25 17.60 -9.96
CA LEU A 59 6.07 18.09 -11.34
C LEU A 59 7.38 18.27 -12.14
N LYS A 60 8.47 17.65 -11.68
CA LYS A 60 9.78 17.65 -12.33
C LYS A 60 10.38 16.26 -12.43
N CYS A 61 11.15 16.02 -13.49
CA CYS A 61 11.84 14.75 -13.68
C CYS A 61 13.15 14.72 -12.88
N GLN A 62 13.10 14.05 -11.73
CA GLN A 62 14.19 14.02 -10.75
C GLN A 62 14.68 12.58 -10.51
N ASP A 63 15.92 12.43 -10.06
CA ASP A 63 16.43 11.15 -9.59
C ASP A 63 15.75 10.82 -8.25
N PRO A 64 15.03 9.68 -8.14
CA PRO A 64 14.36 9.30 -6.90
C PRO A 64 15.31 8.69 -5.85
N CYS A 65 16.60 8.48 -6.13
CA CYS A 65 17.53 7.83 -5.20
C CYS A 65 17.95 8.63 -3.95
N PRO A 66 18.20 9.96 -4.03
CA PRO A 66 18.68 10.72 -2.88
C PRO A 66 17.74 10.64 -1.68
N GLY A 67 18.25 10.09 -0.56
CA GLY A 67 17.51 9.97 0.69
C GLY A 67 16.56 8.78 0.80
N THR A 68 16.53 7.87 -0.19
CA THR A 68 15.63 6.71 -0.17
C THR A 68 16.26 5.44 0.42
N CYS A 69 17.55 5.21 0.20
CA CYS A 69 18.23 4.01 0.66
C CYS A 69 18.93 4.21 2.01
N GLY A 70 19.10 3.10 2.74
CA GLY A 70 19.81 3.06 4.01
C GLY A 70 21.31 3.30 3.85
N ARG A 71 22.01 3.45 4.99
CA ARG A 71 23.45 3.68 5.02
C ARG A 71 24.20 2.55 4.29
N ASP A 72 25.20 2.91 3.48
CA ASP A 72 26.07 1.97 2.75
C ASP A 72 25.32 1.05 1.74
N ALA A 73 24.06 1.33 1.43
CA ALA A 73 23.30 0.70 0.37
C ALA A 73 23.51 1.41 -0.98
N LYS A 74 23.54 0.64 -2.07
CA LYS A 74 23.58 1.18 -3.44
C LYS A 74 22.16 1.35 -3.95
N CYS A 75 21.81 2.57 -4.36
CA CYS A 75 20.55 2.85 -5.05
C CYS A 75 20.68 2.65 -6.56
N GLN A 76 19.65 2.08 -7.18
CA GLN A 76 19.53 1.89 -8.63
C GLN A 76 18.10 2.24 -9.04
N VAL A 77 17.92 3.04 -10.09
CA VAL A 77 16.57 3.36 -10.58
C VAL A 77 16.15 2.32 -11.61
N VAL A 78 15.05 1.62 -11.34
CA VAL A 78 14.46 0.62 -12.24
C VAL A 78 13.01 1.01 -12.47
N ASN A 79 12.63 1.28 -13.72
CA ASN A 79 11.28 1.72 -14.11
C ASN A 79 10.77 2.90 -13.25
N HIS A 80 11.57 3.95 -13.14
CA HIS A 80 11.30 5.14 -12.33
C HIS A 80 11.26 4.91 -10.80
N ASN A 81 11.54 3.69 -10.32
CA ASN A 81 11.52 3.36 -8.90
C ASN A 81 12.94 3.16 -8.35
N PRO A 82 13.26 3.73 -7.17
CA PRO A 82 14.54 3.47 -6.51
C PRO A 82 14.55 2.06 -5.92
N ILE A 83 15.56 1.28 -6.27
CA ILE A 83 15.83 -0.06 -5.74
C ILE A 83 17.12 0.01 -4.94
N CYS A 84 17.04 -0.34 -3.66
CA CYS A 84 18.18 -0.36 -2.75
C CYS A 84 18.75 -1.77 -2.64
N VAL A 85 20.06 -1.91 -2.82
CA VAL A 85 20.75 -3.21 -2.68
C VAL A 85 22.04 -3.06 -1.87
N CYS A 86 22.36 -4.07 -1.06
CA CYS A 86 23.68 -4.13 -0.44
C CYS A 86 24.73 -4.53 -1.49
N PRO A 87 25.86 -3.80 -1.57
CA PRO A 87 26.94 -4.14 -2.49
C PRO A 87 27.60 -5.47 -2.12
N SER A 88 28.36 -6.05 -3.06
CA SER A 88 29.08 -7.30 -2.84
C SER A 88 30.01 -7.22 -1.62
N GLY A 89 29.93 -8.22 -0.73
CA GLY A 89 30.67 -8.24 0.53
C GLY A 89 29.94 -7.57 1.71
N TRP A 90 28.72 -7.07 1.50
CA TRP A 90 27.88 -6.46 2.52
C TRP A 90 26.54 -7.21 2.68
N THR A 91 25.94 -7.15 3.86
CA THR A 91 24.65 -7.75 4.23
C THR A 91 23.84 -6.79 5.10
N GLY A 92 22.60 -7.11 5.40
CA GLY A 92 21.67 -6.27 6.15
C GLY A 92 20.43 -5.90 5.35
N ASP A 93 19.70 -4.89 5.83
CA ASP A 93 18.51 -4.34 5.17
C ASP A 93 18.91 -3.10 4.34
N PRO A 94 18.80 -3.12 3.00
CA PRO A 94 19.18 -1.98 2.16
C PRO A 94 18.39 -0.68 2.41
N LEU A 95 17.22 -0.73 3.05
CA LEU A 95 16.44 0.47 3.41
C LEU A 95 16.92 1.11 4.72
N THR A 96 17.45 0.30 5.64
CA THR A 96 17.92 0.76 6.95
C THR A 96 19.44 0.97 6.96
N GLY A 97 20.19 -0.02 6.48
CA GLY A 97 21.63 0.06 6.29
C GLY A 97 22.30 -1.30 6.08
N CYS A 98 23.37 -1.29 5.29
CA CYS A 98 24.22 -2.44 5.04
C CYS A 98 25.44 -2.43 5.97
N HIS A 99 25.97 -3.61 6.28
CA HIS A 99 27.22 -3.81 7.01
C HIS A 99 28.06 -4.91 6.36
N ILE A 100 29.38 -4.87 6.56
CA ILE A 100 30.31 -5.84 5.98
C ILE A 100 29.97 -7.25 6.49
N ILE A 101 29.92 -8.22 5.57
CA ILE A 101 29.78 -9.64 5.93
C ILE A 101 31.03 -10.02 6.74
N PRO A 102 30.90 -10.45 8.01
CA PRO A 102 32.05 -10.89 8.77
C PRO A 102 32.72 -12.04 8.03
N THR A 103 33.96 -11.83 7.57
CA THR A 103 34.79 -12.96 7.14
C THR A 103 34.99 -13.87 8.35
N PRO A 104 34.75 -15.19 8.23
CA PRO A 104 35.17 -16.10 9.29
C PRO A 104 36.66 -15.87 9.52
N ALA A 105 37.04 -15.65 10.79
CA ALA A 105 38.44 -15.44 11.15
C ALA A 105 39.29 -16.58 10.56
N PRO A 106 40.43 -16.29 9.92
CA PRO A 106 41.37 -17.33 9.60
C PRO A 106 41.86 -17.90 10.93
N ASN A 107 41.54 -19.16 11.18
CA ASN A 107 42.06 -20.00 12.26
C ASN A 107 41.36 -19.84 13.63
N THR A 108 40.13 -20.33 13.73
CA THR A 108 39.73 -21.09 14.92
C THR A 108 39.02 -22.36 14.45
N VAL A 109 39.82 -23.36 14.09
CA VAL A 109 39.39 -24.75 14.29
C VAL A 109 39.23 -24.91 15.81
N ALA A 110 38.01 -24.66 16.29
CA ALA A 110 37.63 -25.12 17.61
C ALA A 110 37.77 -26.63 17.58
N GLU A 111 38.68 -27.17 18.38
CA GLU A 111 38.60 -28.55 18.81
C GLU A 111 37.24 -28.76 19.49
N VAL A 112 36.29 -29.30 18.73
CA VAL A 112 35.18 -30.05 19.30
C VAL A 112 35.46 -31.50 18.96
N GLY A 113 35.97 -32.21 19.95
CA GLY A 113 36.23 -33.63 19.86
C GLY A 113 34.98 -34.43 19.46
N THR A 114 35.23 -35.43 18.62
CA THR A 114 34.62 -36.77 18.67
C THR A 114 33.12 -36.95 18.43
N LEU A 115 32.42 -36.06 17.73
CA LEU A 115 31.10 -36.39 17.16
C LEU A 115 31.01 -35.92 15.69
N PRO A 116 30.45 -36.75 14.78
CA PRO A 116 30.14 -36.30 13.43
C PRO A 116 29.23 -35.07 13.50
N PRO A 117 29.42 -34.05 12.62
CA PRO A 117 28.57 -32.88 12.60
C PRO A 117 27.11 -33.31 12.44
N LEU A 118 26.22 -32.82 13.33
CA LEU A 118 24.80 -33.09 13.19
C LEU A 118 24.34 -32.67 11.79
N PRO A 119 23.47 -33.45 11.13
CA PRO A 119 22.94 -33.07 9.83
C PRO A 119 22.31 -31.66 9.93
N PRO A 120 22.60 -30.77 8.97
CA PRO A 120 22.08 -29.42 8.99
C PRO A 120 20.56 -29.43 9.05
N ASN A 121 19.98 -28.58 9.90
CA ASN A 121 18.53 -28.52 10.05
C ASN A 121 17.88 -28.05 8.73
N PRO A 122 17.03 -28.87 8.09
CA PRO A 122 16.48 -28.58 6.77
C PRO A 122 15.46 -27.43 6.78
N CYS A 123 15.07 -26.93 7.96
CA CYS A 123 14.17 -25.78 8.12
C CYS A 123 14.92 -24.44 8.30
N THR A 124 16.25 -24.41 8.17
CA THR A 124 17.06 -23.18 8.35
C THR A 124 18.07 -22.97 7.20
N PRO A 125 17.85 -21.98 6.30
CA PRO A 125 16.65 -21.14 6.19
C PRO A 125 15.43 -21.97 5.76
N SER A 126 14.21 -21.53 6.11
CA SER A 126 13.02 -22.33 5.83
C SER A 126 12.79 -22.45 4.32
N PRO A 127 12.62 -23.67 3.78
CA PRO A 127 12.27 -23.88 2.38
C PRO A 127 10.76 -23.72 2.12
N CYS A 128 9.96 -23.47 3.15
CA CYS A 128 8.51 -23.38 3.04
C CYS A 128 8.08 -22.00 2.53
N GLY A 129 7.00 -21.97 1.74
CA GLY A 129 6.41 -20.73 1.25
C GLY A 129 5.82 -19.84 2.36
N PRO A 130 5.34 -18.62 2.03
CA PRO A 130 4.70 -17.75 3.01
C PRO A 130 3.51 -18.44 3.68
N ASN A 131 3.18 -18.01 4.91
CA ASN A 131 2.09 -18.57 5.72
C ASN A 131 2.19 -20.10 5.98
N SER A 132 3.40 -20.65 5.87
CA SER A 132 3.68 -22.07 6.11
C SER A 132 4.64 -22.25 7.28
N GLN A 133 4.42 -23.29 8.07
CA GLN A 133 5.34 -23.75 9.12
C GLN A 133 6.18 -24.91 8.60
N CYS A 134 7.49 -24.87 8.89
CA CYS A 134 8.41 -25.97 8.65
C CYS A 134 8.55 -26.84 9.91
N GLN A 135 8.41 -28.15 9.75
CA GLN A 135 8.67 -29.15 10.78
C GLN A 135 9.65 -30.18 10.23
N VAL A 136 10.60 -30.63 11.05
CA VAL A 136 11.56 -31.67 10.66
C VAL A 136 10.93 -33.03 10.94
N VAL A 137 10.62 -33.80 9.90
CA VAL A 137 10.05 -35.15 10.00
C VAL A 137 10.96 -36.11 9.25
N ALA A 138 11.44 -37.17 9.91
CA ALA A 138 12.40 -38.12 9.35
C ALA A 138 13.65 -37.47 8.73
N GLY A 139 14.13 -36.35 9.32
CA GLY A 139 15.31 -35.63 8.84
C GLY A 139 15.09 -34.77 7.60
N GLN A 140 13.84 -34.63 7.14
CA GLN A 140 13.45 -33.79 6.00
C GLN A 140 12.54 -32.64 6.44
N ALA A 141 12.55 -31.54 5.68
CA ALA A 141 11.63 -30.43 5.89
C ALA A 141 10.22 -30.82 5.39
N GLN A 142 9.26 -30.87 6.31
CA GLN A 142 7.85 -30.99 6.00
C GLN A 142 7.16 -29.65 6.24
N CYS A 143 6.48 -29.15 5.22
CA CYS A 143 5.78 -27.88 5.29
C CYS A 143 4.27 -28.12 5.46
N GLY A 144 3.64 -27.29 6.29
CA GLY A 144 2.18 -27.22 6.42
C GLY A 144 1.73 -25.78 6.59
N CYS A 145 0.46 -25.47 6.29
CA CYS A 145 -0.06 -24.13 6.54
C CYS A 145 -0.13 -23.84 8.05
N VAL A 146 0.21 -22.62 8.45
CA VAL A 146 0.03 -22.20 9.86
C VAL A 146 -1.46 -22.22 10.23
N PRO A 147 -1.81 -22.38 11.52
CA PRO A 147 -3.21 -22.39 11.95
C PRO A 147 -3.99 -21.16 11.46
N GLY A 148 -5.16 -21.41 10.86
CA GLY A 148 -6.02 -20.36 10.29
C GLY A 148 -5.78 -20.06 8.81
N MET A 149 -4.75 -20.64 8.20
CA MET A 149 -4.51 -20.57 6.75
C MET A 149 -5.04 -21.82 6.06
N ILE A 150 -5.53 -21.65 4.84
CA ILE A 150 -6.12 -22.70 4.01
C ILE A 150 -5.29 -22.91 2.74
N GLY A 151 -5.47 -24.08 2.11
CA GLY A 151 -4.80 -24.44 0.87
C GLY A 151 -3.65 -25.43 1.07
N SER A 152 -2.78 -25.51 0.08
CA SER A 152 -1.61 -26.39 0.06
C SER A 152 -0.33 -25.60 -0.14
N VAL A 153 0.73 -26.01 0.55
CA VAL A 153 2.07 -25.42 0.44
C VAL A 153 2.54 -25.46 -1.04
N PRO A 154 3.20 -24.41 -1.55
CA PRO A 154 3.64 -23.17 -0.89
C PRO A 154 2.58 -22.06 -0.83
N ASN A 155 1.37 -22.32 -1.32
CA ASN A 155 0.32 -21.32 -1.54
C ASN A 155 -0.69 -21.29 -0.38
N CYS A 156 -0.20 -21.29 0.86
CA CYS A 156 -1.04 -21.11 2.03
C CYS A 156 -1.58 -19.67 2.04
N ARG A 157 -2.90 -19.54 2.13
CA ARG A 157 -3.59 -18.24 2.07
C ARG A 157 -4.66 -18.14 3.17
N PRO A 158 -5.04 -16.93 3.58
CA PRO A 158 -6.19 -16.75 4.43
C PRO A 158 -7.50 -17.18 3.75
N GLU A 159 -8.57 -17.30 4.53
CA GLU A 159 -9.91 -17.58 4.00
C GLU A 159 -10.38 -16.48 3.04
N CYS A 160 -10.09 -15.22 3.38
CA CYS A 160 -10.37 -14.05 2.56
C CYS A 160 -9.31 -12.96 2.73
N ILE A 161 -9.16 -12.12 1.70
CA ILE A 161 -8.40 -10.87 1.76
C ILE A 161 -9.37 -9.69 1.59
N LEU A 162 -10.36 -9.86 0.73
CA LEU A 162 -11.42 -8.89 0.45
C LEU A 162 -12.78 -9.50 0.81
N SER A 163 -13.76 -8.65 1.14
CA SER A 163 -15.13 -9.13 1.40
C SER A 163 -15.74 -9.85 0.20
N SER A 164 -15.35 -9.49 -1.02
CA SER A 164 -15.75 -10.18 -2.26
C SER A 164 -15.26 -11.63 -2.37
N ASP A 165 -14.27 -12.03 -1.57
CA ASP A 165 -13.81 -13.43 -1.50
C ASP A 165 -14.78 -14.29 -0.67
N CYS A 166 -15.64 -13.64 0.13
CA CYS A 166 -16.63 -14.30 0.96
C CYS A 166 -17.96 -14.51 0.22
N PRO A 167 -18.81 -15.44 0.69
CA PRO A 167 -20.21 -15.48 0.29
C PRO A 167 -20.91 -14.12 0.50
N SER A 168 -21.94 -13.83 -0.31
CA SER A 168 -22.64 -12.53 -0.31
C SER A 168 -23.25 -12.13 1.04
N ASN A 169 -23.50 -13.09 1.92
CA ASN A 169 -24.02 -12.91 3.28
C ASN A 169 -22.94 -12.81 4.37
N LYS A 170 -21.66 -12.69 4.00
CA LYS A 170 -20.52 -12.61 4.94
C LYS A 170 -19.60 -11.46 4.55
N ALA A 171 -18.78 -10.99 5.47
CA ALA A 171 -17.76 -9.98 5.24
C ALA A 171 -16.38 -10.52 5.62
N CYS A 172 -15.34 -10.02 4.97
CA CYS A 172 -13.98 -10.37 5.36
C CYS A 172 -13.55 -9.51 6.55
N VAL A 173 -13.40 -10.14 7.72
CA VAL A 173 -12.96 -9.47 8.94
C VAL A 173 -11.84 -10.31 9.54
N ASN A 174 -10.68 -9.69 9.76
CA ASN A 174 -9.48 -10.36 10.28
C ASN A 174 -9.16 -11.66 9.51
N GLN A 175 -9.20 -11.60 8.17
CA GLN A 175 -8.88 -12.71 7.27
C GLN A 175 -9.84 -13.92 7.35
N LYS A 176 -11.04 -13.73 7.93
CA LYS A 176 -12.10 -14.74 7.99
C LYS A 176 -13.42 -14.21 7.47
N CYS A 177 -14.21 -15.09 6.85
CA CYS A 177 -15.54 -14.76 6.36
C CYS A 177 -16.59 -14.91 7.46
N ILE A 178 -16.93 -13.81 8.11
CA ILE A 178 -17.88 -13.79 9.23
C ILE A 178 -19.18 -13.07 8.86
N ASP A 179 -20.25 -13.36 9.59
CA ASP A 179 -21.49 -12.58 9.48
C ASP A 179 -21.29 -11.22 10.19
N PRO A 180 -21.45 -10.07 9.51
CA PRO A 180 -21.28 -8.75 10.13
C PRO A 180 -22.50 -8.28 10.95
N CYS A 181 -23.60 -9.03 11.00
CA CYS A 181 -24.82 -8.61 11.71
C CYS A 181 -24.73 -8.64 13.25
N PRO A 182 -24.16 -9.66 13.90
CA PRO A 182 -24.14 -9.75 15.36
C PRO A 182 -23.48 -8.52 16.02
N GLY A 183 -24.24 -7.80 16.84
CA GLY A 183 -23.76 -6.63 17.59
C GLY A 183 -23.70 -5.32 16.81
N THR A 184 -24.16 -5.27 15.56
CA THR A 184 -24.10 -4.06 14.72
C THR A 184 -25.37 -3.20 14.78
N CYS A 185 -26.54 -3.82 14.80
CA CYS A 185 -27.83 -3.11 14.80
C CYS A 185 -28.33 -2.82 16.21
N ALA A 186 -29.18 -1.80 16.34
CA ALA A 186 -29.86 -1.47 17.59
C ALA A 186 -30.75 -2.61 18.08
N ALA A 187 -31.08 -2.61 19.38
CA ALA A 187 -32.14 -3.48 19.88
C ALA A 187 -33.46 -3.20 19.15
N ASN A 188 -34.22 -4.25 18.83
CA ASN A 188 -35.45 -4.19 18.02
C ASN A 188 -35.25 -3.73 16.56
N ALA A 189 -34.04 -3.89 16.02
CA ALA A 189 -33.77 -3.76 14.58
C ALA A 189 -33.49 -5.14 13.95
N ASP A 190 -34.03 -5.36 12.75
CA ASP A 190 -33.72 -6.48 11.89
C ASP A 190 -32.41 -6.18 11.13
N CYS A 191 -31.47 -7.12 11.14
CA CYS A 191 -30.25 -7.05 10.37
C CYS A 191 -30.30 -7.95 9.15
N ARG A 192 -29.91 -7.42 7.99
CA ARG A 192 -29.64 -8.20 6.78
C ARG A 192 -28.29 -7.81 6.20
N VAL A 193 -27.56 -8.78 5.68
CA VAL A 193 -26.29 -8.51 5.00
C VAL A 193 -26.58 -8.20 3.53
N VAL A 194 -26.16 -7.03 3.05
CA VAL A 194 -26.25 -6.65 1.64
C VAL A 194 -24.90 -6.15 1.18
N ASN A 195 -24.37 -6.75 0.12
CA ASN A 195 -23.03 -6.47 -0.40
C ASN A 195 -21.96 -6.51 0.69
N HIS A 196 -21.94 -7.60 1.47
CA HIS A 196 -21.02 -7.81 2.60
C HIS A 196 -21.12 -6.76 3.73
N SER A 197 -22.15 -5.92 3.72
CA SER A 197 -22.36 -4.87 4.72
C SER A 197 -23.65 -5.11 5.50
N PRO A 198 -23.66 -4.89 6.81
CA PRO A 198 -24.88 -5.00 7.61
C PRO A 198 -25.82 -3.83 7.28
N MET A 199 -27.06 -4.15 6.95
CA MET A 199 -28.15 -3.19 6.80
C MET A 199 -29.17 -3.42 7.90
N CYS A 200 -29.34 -2.40 8.74
CA CYS A 200 -30.26 -2.41 9.86
C CYS A 200 -31.56 -1.70 9.52
N THR A 201 -32.69 -2.29 9.86
CA THR A 201 -34.02 -1.67 9.75
C THR A 201 -34.79 -1.90 11.04
N CYS A 202 -35.45 -0.88 11.60
CA CYS A 202 -36.29 -1.11 12.78
C CYS A 202 -37.36 -2.16 12.47
N ALA A 203 -37.55 -3.10 13.39
CA ALA A 203 -38.51 -4.18 13.23
C ALA A 203 -39.95 -3.62 13.14
N THR A 204 -40.87 -4.42 12.61
CA THR A 204 -42.28 -4.04 12.47
C THR A 204 -42.85 -3.53 13.79
N GLY A 205 -43.39 -2.30 13.80
CA GLY A 205 -43.93 -1.65 15.00
C GLY A 205 -42.94 -0.74 15.75
N TYR A 206 -41.71 -0.59 15.26
CA TYR A 206 -40.69 0.29 15.81
C TYR A 206 -40.26 1.39 14.82
N THR A 207 -39.73 2.50 15.34
CA THR A 207 -39.20 3.63 14.58
C THR A 207 -38.00 4.23 15.31
N GLY A 208 -37.11 4.94 14.59
CA GLY A 208 -35.89 5.50 15.16
C GLY A 208 -34.66 5.31 14.26
N ASP A 209 -33.48 5.33 14.87
CA ASP A 209 -32.20 5.07 14.21
C ASP A 209 -31.87 3.57 14.36
N SER A 210 -31.90 2.83 13.26
CA SER A 210 -31.72 1.38 13.27
C SER A 210 -30.33 0.89 13.71
N PHE A 211 -29.34 1.79 13.82
CA PHE A 211 -28.02 1.48 14.36
C PHE A 211 -27.86 1.86 15.83
N LYS A 212 -28.73 2.73 16.37
CA LYS A 212 -28.58 3.25 17.74
C LYS A 212 -29.77 2.97 18.65
N ASP A 213 -30.99 3.21 18.19
CA ASP A 213 -32.21 3.07 18.99
C ASP A 213 -33.45 2.92 18.11
N CYS A 214 -34.13 1.79 18.24
CA CYS A 214 -35.47 1.56 17.71
C CYS A 214 -36.46 1.52 18.86
N ARG A 215 -37.42 2.45 18.85
CA ARG A 215 -38.47 2.60 19.87
C ARG A 215 -39.84 2.27 19.30
N PRO A 216 -40.81 1.81 20.11
CA PRO A 216 -42.16 1.52 19.64
C PRO A 216 -42.81 2.74 18.97
N ILE A 217 -43.54 2.51 17.87
CA ILE A 217 -44.35 3.55 17.23
C ILE A 217 -45.47 3.93 18.19
N ALA A 218 -45.48 5.18 18.67
CA ALA A 218 -46.57 5.68 19.48
C ALA A 218 -47.86 5.69 18.64
N LEU A 219 -48.82 4.84 19.01
CA LEU A 219 -50.19 4.96 18.50
C LEU A 219 -50.72 6.29 19.03
N ALA A 220 -50.83 7.30 18.16
CA ALA A 220 -51.49 8.55 18.50
C ALA A 220 -52.92 8.21 18.96
N GLY A 221 -53.16 8.33 20.26
CA GLY A 221 -54.48 8.18 20.84
C GLY A 221 -55.45 9.14 20.15
N LYS A 222 -56.58 8.61 19.71
CA LYS A 222 -57.78 9.39 19.39
C LYS A 222 -58.31 10.07 20.64
#